data_AF-A0A2M7WXS6-F1
#
_entry.id   AF-A0A2M7WXS6-F1
#
_cell.length_a   1.000
_cell.length_b   1.000
_cell.length_c   1.000
_cell.angle_alpha   90.00
_cell.angle_beta   90.00
_cell.angle_gamma   90.00
#
_symmetry.space_group_name_H-M   'P 1'
#
loop_
_entity.id
_entity.type
_entity.pdbx_description
1 polymer ?
#
loop_
_entity_poly.entity_id
_entity_poly.type
_entity_poly.pdbx_seq_one_letter_code
_entity_poly.pdbx_strand_id
1 'polypeptide(L)' 'TANFSQVLSPVQMLTLALVSTFYVPCIATIAVLKKEFGWKRALGIALFEIIFAITLGGIVSRILTAINIQ' A
#
# COMPACT_ATOMS: atom_id res chain seq x y z
N THR A 1 30.20 -3.79 -2.05
CA THR A 1 29.27 -4.44 -3.01
C THR A 1 28.39 -5.50 -2.33
N ALA A 2 27.78 -5.23 -1.16
CA ALA A 2 27.19 -6.31 -0.33
C ALA A 2 25.85 -5.97 0.36
N ASN A 3 24.94 -5.19 -0.25
CA ASN A 3 23.69 -4.78 0.44
C ASN A 3 22.40 -4.87 -0.39
N PHE A 4 22.29 -5.79 -1.36
CA PHE A 4 21.05 -6.00 -2.13
C PHE A 4 20.17 -7.14 -1.61
N SER A 5 20.74 -8.12 -0.90
CA SER A 5 20.00 -9.29 -0.40
C SER A 5 19.17 -8.98 0.85
N GLN A 6 19.61 -8.01 1.67
CA GLN A 6 18.95 -7.66 2.93
C GLN A 6 17.75 -6.73 2.76
N VAL A 7 17.60 -6.05 1.62
CA VAL A 7 16.44 -5.21 1.29
C VAL A 7 15.34 -5.97 0.56
N LEU A 8 15.70 -6.98 -0.25
CA LEU A 8 14.75 -7.74 -1.05
C LEU A 8 13.82 -8.63 -0.20
N SER A 9 14.28 -9.13 0.94
CA SER A 9 13.46 -10.00 1.79
C SER A 9 12.48 -9.23 2.71
N PRO A 10 12.91 -8.31 3.58
CA PRO A 10 12.01 -7.63 4.51
C PRO A 10 11.08 -6.63 3.83
N VAL A 11 11.54 -5.84 2.85
CA VAL A 11 10.64 -4.86 2.20
C VAL A 11 9.60 -5.59 1.37
N GLN A 12 9.99 -6.57 0.54
CA GLN A 12 9.05 -7.28 -0.32
C GLN A 12 8.05 -8.12 0.48
N MET A 13 8.48 -8.74 1.58
CA MET A 13 7.56 -9.41 2.52
C MET A 13 6.59 -8.42 3.17
N LEU A 14 7.09 -7.25 3.60
CA LEU A 14 6.25 -6.25 4.26
C LEU A 14 5.23 -5.62 3.30
N THR A 15 5.64 -5.26 2.07
CA THR A 15 4.71 -4.70 1.08
C THR A 15 3.67 -5.73 0.66
N LEU A 16 4.05 -7.01 0.48
CA LEU A 16 3.10 -8.07 0.15
C LEU A 16 2.11 -8.33 1.29
N ALA A 17 2.57 -8.36 2.54
CA ALA A 17 1.70 -8.54 3.70
C ALA A 17 0.76 -7.34 3.90
N LEU A 18 1.26 -6.12 3.72
CA LEU A 18 0.47 -4.89 3.78
C LEU A 18 -0.57 -4.85 2.67
N VAL A 19 -0.16 -5.10 1.42
CA VAL A 19 -1.08 -5.16 0.27
C VAL A 19 -2.13 -6.22 0.50
N SER A 20 -1.76 -7.43 0.95
CA SER A 20 -2.74 -8.50 1.20
C SER A 20 -3.75 -8.12 2.29
N THR A 21 -3.28 -7.48 3.37
CA THR A 21 -4.14 -7.03 4.47
C THR A 21 -5.04 -5.87 4.05
N PHE A 22 -4.58 -4.95 3.20
CA PHE A 22 -5.37 -3.83 2.68
C PHE A 22 -6.27 -4.22 1.49
N TYR A 23 -5.95 -5.28 0.76
CA TYR A 23 -6.76 -5.74 -0.37
C TYR A 23 -8.14 -6.26 0.07
N VAL A 24 -8.20 -6.96 1.22
CA VAL A 24 -9.45 -7.45 1.82
C VAL A 24 -10.44 -6.30 2.17
N PRO A 25 -10.06 -5.26 2.94
CA PRO A 25 -10.94 -4.12 3.22
C PRO A 25 -11.23 -3.27 1.99
N CYS A 26 -10.30 -3.16 1.02
CA CYS A 26 -10.52 -2.44 -0.24
C CYS A 26 -11.70 -3.04 -1.04
N ILE A 27 -11.73 -4.37 -1.19
CA ILE A 27 -12.82 -5.06 -1.91
C ILE A 27 -14.14 -4.94 -1.16
N ALA A 28 -14.13 -5.11 0.17
CA ALA A 28 -15.33 -5.01 0.99
C ALA A 28 -15.95 -3.61 0.87
N THR A 29 -15.12 -2.57 0.94
CA THR A 29 -15.54 -1.16 0.82
C THR A 29 -16.09 -0.86 -0.58
N ILE A 30 -15.41 -1.32 -1.64
CA ILE A 30 -15.88 -1.17 -3.03
C ILE A 30 -17.24 -1.87 -3.24
N ALA A 31 -17.42 -3.07 -2.70
CA ALA A 31 -18.66 -3.84 -2.84
C ALA A 31 -19.86 -3.14 -2.17
N VAL A 32 -19.67 -2.60 -0.98
CA VAL A 32 -20.70 -1.84 -0.25
C VAL A 32 -21.02 -0.53 -0.96
N LEU A 33 -19.99 0.23 -1.39
CA LEU A 33 -20.17 1.53 -2.06
C LEU A 33 -20.86 1.42 -3.42
N LYS A 34 -20.58 0.36 -4.18
CA LYS A 34 -21.28 0.08 -5.45
C LYS A 34 -22.77 -0.09 -5.26
N LYS A 35 -23.18 -0.63 -4.11
CA LYS A 35 -24.58 -0.94 -3.79
C LYS A 35 -25.34 0.26 -3.22
N GLU A 36 -24.69 1.15 -2.47
CA GLU A 36 -25.38 2.24 -1.76
C GLU A 36 -25.20 3.66 -2.32
N PHE A 37 -24.03 4.05 -2.85
CA PHE A 37 -23.71 5.48 -3.00
C PHE A 37 -23.51 6.01 -4.41
N GLY A 38 -23.64 5.15 -5.43
CA GLY A 38 -23.35 5.53 -6.81
C GLY A 38 -21.86 5.79 -7.04
N TRP A 39 -21.41 5.53 -8.27
CA TRP A 39 -20.00 5.41 -8.67
C TRP A 39 -19.09 6.58 -8.22
N LYS A 40 -19.63 7.78 -8.03
CA LYS A 40 -18.85 8.99 -7.72
C LYS A 40 -18.19 8.99 -6.34
N ARG A 41 -18.89 8.55 -5.28
CA ARG A 41 -18.29 8.50 -3.93
C ARG A 41 -17.35 7.31 -3.77
N ALA A 42 -17.70 6.19 -4.42
CA ALA A 42 -16.86 5.00 -4.46
C ALA A 42 -15.46 5.28 -5.01
N LEU A 43 -15.40 6.04 -6.10
CA LEU A 43 -14.13 6.41 -6.73
C LEU A 43 -13.26 7.30 -5.83
N GLY A 44 -13.88 8.23 -5.08
CA GLY A 44 -13.15 9.15 -4.20
C GLY A 44 -12.45 8.43 -3.04
N ILE A 45 -13.13 7.49 -2.40
CA ILE A 45 -12.59 6.74 -1.25
C ILE A 45 -11.52 5.75 -1.73
N ALA A 46 -11.77 5.06 -2.85
CA ALA A 46 -10.79 4.15 -3.45
C ALA A 46 -9.50 4.87 -3.87
N LEU A 47 -9.62 6.06 -4.47
CA LEU A 47 -8.46 6.90 -4.78
C LEU A 47 -7.69 7.30 -3.53
N PHE A 48 -8.40 7.73 -2.48
CA PHE A 48 -7.76 8.13 -1.23
C PHE A 48 -7.03 6.97 -0.57
N GLU A 49 -7.63 5.77 -0.57
CA GLU A 49 -7.04 4.55 -0.02
C GLU A 49 -5.81 4.10 -0.81
N ILE A 50 -5.86 4.12 -2.16
CA ILE A 50 -4.71 3.81 -3.02
C ILE A 50 -3.58 4.81 -2.81
N ILE A 51 -3.90 6.11 -2.73
CA ILE A 51 -2.90 7.14 -2.43
C ILE A 51 -2.24 6.84 -1.09
N PHE A 52 -3.03 6.53 -0.05
CA PHE A 52 -2.51 6.22 1.27
C PHE A 52 -1.62 4.97 1.27
N ALA A 53 -2.01 3.93 0.54
CA ALA A 53 -1.23 2.70 0.39
C ALA A 53 0.09 2.96 -0.37
N ILE A 54 0.05 3.73 -1.46
CA ILE A 54 1.25 4.14 -2.22
C ILE A 54 2.14 5.02 -1.34
N THR A 55 1.57 5.95 -0.58
CA THR A 55 2.31 6.79 0.35
C THR A 55 2.99 5.94 1.42
N LEU A 56 2.31 4.97 2.04
CA LEU A 56 2.93 4.07 3.01
C LEU A 56 4.02 3.19 2.39
N GLY A 57 3.79 2.56 1.23
CA GLY A 57 4.80 1.76 0.54
C GLY A 57 5.99 2.59 0.06
N GLY A 58 5.72 3.79 -0.43
CA GLY A 58 6.73 4.77 -0.85
C GLY A 58 7.53 5.32 0.33
N ILE A 59 6.88 5.62 1.47
CA ILE A 59 7.52 6.03 2.72
C ILE A 59 8.41 4.91 3.23
N VAL A 60 7.97 3.65 3.21
CA VAL A 60 8.81 2.51 3.59
C VAL A 60 10.04 2.44 2.68
N SER A 61 9.88 2.58 1.35
CA SER A 61 11.02 2.64 0.40
C SER A 61 11.96 3.81 0.68
N ARG A 62 11.42 4.99 1.01
CA ARG A 62 12.19 6.21 1.27
C ARG A 62 12.88 6.17 2.63
N ILE A 63 12.22 5.68 3.68
CA ILE A 63 12.78 5.44 5.01
C ILE A 63 13.90 4.41 4.91
N LEU A 64 13.73 3.34 4.13
CA LEU A 64 14.78 2.35 3.95
C LEU A 64 16.00 2.95 3.23
N THR A 65 15.77 3.85 2.28
CA THR A 65 16.83 4.61 1.60
C THR A 65 17.49 5.63 2.54
N ALA A 66 16.73 6.25 3.46
CA ALA A 66 17.22 7.25 4.41
C ALA A 66 17.94 6.64 5.63
N ILE A 67 17.52 5.45 6.09
CA ILE A 67 18.15 4.68 7.17
C ILE A 67 19.41 3.95 6.66
N ASN A 68 19.48 3.60 5.37
CA ASN A 68 20.70 3.09 4.73
C ASN A 68 21.70 4.24 4.48
N ILE A 69 22.07 4.94 5.55
CA ILE A 69 23.09 5.97 5.54
C ILE A 69 24.47 5.31 5.35
N GLN A 70 24.88 5.20 4.09
CA GLN A 70 26.26 5.33 3.62
C GLN A 70 26.27 6.07 2.28
#